data_AF-A0A2T3YU44-F1
#
_entry.id   AF-A0A2T3YU44-F1
#
_cell.length_a   1.000
_cell.length_b   1.000
_cell.length_c   1.000
_cell.angle_alpha   90.00
_cell.angle_beta   90.00
_cell.angle_gamma   90.00
#
_symmetry.space_group_name_H-M   'P 1'
#
loop_
_entity.id
_entity.type
_entity.pdbx_description
1 polymer ?
#
loop_
_entity_poly.entity_id
_entity_poly.type
_entity_poly.pdbx_seq_one_letter_code
_entity_poly.pdbx_strand_id
1 'polypeptide(L)'
;MKRVELTFKMKLNIIISTFLRSSSILAQSLPGLPTCAQTCALDAMAATGCAVTDAKCICADTSFITAITPCILATCNASDQEATFSFAQQILFRLLPYQYRL
;
A
#
# COMPACT_ATOMS: atom_id res chain seq x y z
N MET A 1 17.51 -11.50 24.87
CA MET A 1 16.99 -10.12 24.84
C MET A 1 15.48 -10.19 24.57
N LYS A 2 14.66 -9.74 25.55
CA LYS A 2 13.25 -9.24 25.49
C LYS A 2 12.28 -10.00 24.57
N ARG A 3 11.46 -10.98 25.00
CA ARG A 3 10.33 -10.92 25.99
C ARG A 3 9.38 -9.73 25.81
N VAL A 4 8.72 -9.60 24.66
CA VAL A 4 7.52 -8.74 24.52
C VAL A 4 6.54 -9.37 23.52
N GLU A 5 5.68 -10.29 23.96
CA GLU A 5 4.45 -10.71 23.24
C GLU A 5 3.65 -11.69 24.13
N LEU A 6 3.24 -11.27 25.33
CA LEU A 6 2.40 -12.12 26.21
C LEU A 6 1.52 -11.35 27.20
N THR A 7 1.21 -10.08 26.94
CA THR A 7 0.34 -9.29 27.83
C THR A 7 -0.68 -8.46 27.04
N PHE A 8 -1.73 -9.12 26.58
CA PHE A 8 -3.03 -8.49 26.34
C PHE A 8 -4.10 -9.19 27.17
N LYS A 9 -4.12 -8.90 28.47
CA LYS A 9 -5.33 -9.07 29.29
C LYS A 9 -5.51 -7.79 30.11
N MET A 10 -6.43 -6.96 29.63
CA MET A 10 -6.81 -5.68 30.19
C MET A 10 -7.15 -5.79 31.68
N LYS A 11 -6.34 -5.17 32.53
CA LYS A 11 -6.77 -4.65 33.83
C LYS A 11 -6.35 -3.19 33.91
N LEU A 12 -7.38 -2.37 33.82
CA LEU A 12 -7.38 -0.92 33.96
C LEU A 12 -6.75 -0.53 35.31
N ASN A 13 -5.56 0.06 35.29
CA ASN A 13 -5.07 0.88 36.39
C ASN A 13 -4.12 1.95 35.82
N ILE A 14 -4.55 3.21 35.93
CA ILE A 14 -3.94 4.38 35.31
C ILE A 14 -2.69 4.78 36.09
N ILE A 15 -1.52 4.74 35.45
CA ILE A 15 -0.31 5.44 35.93
C ILE A 15 0.35 6.13 34.73
N ILE A 16 0.57 7.42 34.90
CA ILE A 16 1.08 8.40 33.95
C ILE A 16 2.47 7.98 33.44
N SER A 17 2.61 7.79 32.13
CA SER A 17 3.91 7.81 31.47
C SER A 17 3.74 8.22 30.01
N THR A 18 4.37 9.32 29.64
CA THR A 18 4.45 9.88 28.28
C THR A 18 5.17 8.89 27.37
N PHE A 19 4.42 7.96 26.78
CA PHE A 19 4.91 7.11 25.70
C PHE A 19 4.63 7.84 24.39
N LEU A 20 5.68 8.43 23.79
CA LEU A 20 5.64 8.79 22.38
C LEU A 20 5.36 7.51 21.60
N ARG A 21 4.12 7.35 21.15
CA ARG A 21 3.74 6.30 20.22
C ARG A 21 4.36 6.62 18.87
N SER A 22 5.54 6.10 18.60
CA SER A 22 6.08 5.98 17.24
C SER A 22 5.29 4.89 16.52
N SER A 23 4.09 5.20 16.06
CA SER A 23 3.35 4.33 15.13
C SER A 23 3.81 4.60 13.71
N SER A 24 4.96 4.04 13.34
CA SER A 24 5.35 3.92 11.93
C SER A 24 4.96 2.53 11.43
N ILE A 25 3.66 2.32 11.19
CA ILE A 25 3.17 1.17 10.43
C ILE A 25 2.81 1.67 9.04
N LEU A 26 3.84 1.96 8.23
CA LEU A 26 3.70 2.20 6.79
C LEU A 26 4.73 1.35 6.06
N ALA A 27 4.68 0.05 6.34
CA ALA A 27 5.23 -0.97 5.46
C ALA A 27 4.11 -2.00 5.27
N GLN A 28 2.98 -1.55 4.71
CA GLN A 28 2.08 -2.48 4.06
C GLN A 28 2.79 -2.92 2.79
N SER A 29 3.67 -3.90 2.90
CA SER A 29 4.21 -4.56 1.72
C SER A 29 2.99 -5.05 0.93
N LEU A 30 2.97 -4.75 -0.37
CA LEU A 30 1.97 -5.25 -1.29
C LEU A 30 2.51 -6.60 -1.79
N PRO A 31 2.16 -7.73 -1.14
CA PRO A 31 2.69 -9.02 -1.55
C PRO A 31 2.34 -9.27 -3.02
N GLY A 32 3.37 -9.50 -3.84
CA GLY A 32 3.23 -9.67 -5.29
C GLY A 32 3.50 -8.43 -6.14
N LEU A 33 3.70 -7.25 -5.53
CA LEU A 33 4.18 -6.06 -6.23
C LEU A 33 5.71 -5.95 -6.09
N PRO A 34 6.49 -5.83 -7.17
CA PRO A 34 7.93 -5.66 -7.10
C PRO A 34 8.33 -4.42 -6.29
N THR A 35 9.49 -4.48 -5.63
CA THR A 35 9.96 -3.39 -4.75
C THR A 35 10.09 -2.06 -5.49
N CYS A 36 10.56 -2.06 -6.75
CA CYS A 36 10.63 -0.84 -7.56
C CYS A 36 9.26 -0.20 -7.75
N ALA A 37 8.22 -1.01 -7.99
CA ALA A 37 6.86 -0.55 -8.21
C ALA A 37 6.16 -0.15 -6.90
N GLN A 38 6.55 -0.73 -5.76
CA GLN A 38 6.12 -0.26 -4.45
C GLN A 38 6.62 1.17 -4.19
N THR A 39 7.88 1.47 -4.47
CA THR A 39 8.42 2.83 -4.35
C THR A 39 7.68 3.79 -5.28
N CYS A 40 7.52 3.44 -6.56
CA CYS A 40 6.77 4.27 -7.51
C CYS A 40 5.32 4.50 -7.09
N ALA A 41 4.66 3.48 -6.53
CA ALA A 41 3.29 3.61 -6.04
C ALA A 41 3.21 4.58 -4.86
N LEU A 42 4.12 4.47 -3.89
CA LEU A 42 4.17 5.38 -2.73
C LEU A 42 4.43 6.84 -3.14
N ASP A 43 5.30 7.07 -4.13
CA ASP A 43 5.56 8.41 -4.64
C ASP A 43 4.35 8.95 -5.41
N ALA A 44 3.72 8.12 -6.24
CA ALA A 44 2.50 8.49 -6.96
C ALA A 44 1.30 8.74 -6.02
N MET A 45 1.26 8.07 -4.86
CA MET A 45 0.23 8.29 -3.84
C MET A 45 0.23 9.72 -3.31
N ALA A 46 1.40 10.38 -3.28
CA ALA A 46 1.51 11.77 -2.84
C ALA A 46 0.77 12.75 -3.77
N ALA A 47 0.49 12.36 -5.01
CA ALA A 47 -0.31 13.13 -5.95
C ALA A 47 -1.82 12.95 -5.78
N THR A 48 -2.26 12.04 -4.89
CA THR A 48 -3.68 11.70 -4.68
C THR A 48 -4.22 12.26 -3.38
N GLY A 49 -5.53 12.44 -3.29
CA GLY A 49 -6.26 12.69 -2.03
C GLY A 49 -6.71 11.41 -1.32
N CYS A 50 -6.30 10.23 -1.81
CA CYS A 50 -6.82 8.94 -1.36
C CYS A 50 -6.13 8.46 -0.08
N ALA A 51 -6.85 7.70 0.74
CA ALA A 51 -6.22 6.92 1.79
C ALA A 51 -5.34 5.82 1.18
N VAL A 52 -4.17 5.55 1.78
CA VAL A 52 -3.21 4.54 1.28
C VAL A 52 -3.79 3.12 1.19
N THR A 53 -4.85 2.84 1.93
CA THR A 53 -5.57 1.56 1.90
C THR A 53 -6.77 1.54 0.95
N ASP A 54 -7.16 2.67 0.37
CA ASP A 54 -8.31 2.78 -0.52
C ASP A 54 -7.90 2.57 -1.98
N ALA A 55 -7.65 1.31 -2.32
CA ALA A 55 -7.28 0.91 -3.67
C ALA A 55 -8.31 1.35 -4.73
N LYS A 56 -9.60 1.48 -4.38
CA LYS A 56 -10.63 1.93 -5.32
C LYS A 56 -10.48 3.41 -5.65
N CYS A 57 -10.25 4.25 -4.63
CA CYS A 57 -9.94 5.65 -4.84
C CYS A 57 -8.65 5.82 -5.66
N ILE A 58 -7.58 5.13 -5.26
CA ILE A 58 -6.26 5.22 -5.91
C ILE A 58 -6.35 4.83 -7.39
N CYS A 59 -7.01 3.71 -7.71
CA CYS A 59 -7.16 3.26 -9.10
C CYS A 59 -8.09 4.14 -9.95
N ALA A 60 -8.97 4.93 -9.33
CA ALA A 60 -9.85 5.87 -10.03
C ALA A 60 -9.21 7.26 -10.23
N ASP A 61 -8.16 7.58 -9.47
CA ASP A 61 -7.47 8.87 -9.54
C ASP A 61 -6.51 8.90 -10.75
N THR A 62 -6.79 9.79 -11.70
CA THR A 62 -5.97 9.94 -12.91
C THR A 62 -4.57 10.48 -12.62
N SER A 63 -4.42 11.23 -11.52
CA SER A 63 -3.13 11.80 -11.10
C SER A 63 -2.18 10.69 -10.64
N PHE A 64 -2.72 9.67 -9.96
CA PHE A 64 -1.97 8.47 -9.59
C PHE A 64 -1.40 7.78 -10.83
N ILE A 65 -2.26 7.48 -11.82
CA ILE A 65 -1.88 6.76 -13.03
C ILE A 65 -0.84 7.56 -13.84
N THR A 66 -1.05 8.88 -13.95
CA THR A 66 -0.13 9.77 -14.68
C THR A 66 1.24 9.87 -13.99
N ALA A 67 1.28 9.80 -12.65
CA ALA A 67 2.52 9.86 -11.89
C ALA A 67 3.27 8.51 -11.84
N ILE A 68 2.57 7.38 -11.71
CA ILE A 68 3.20 6.07 -11.50
C ILE A 68 3.84 5.51 -12.77
N THR A 69 3.21 5.67 -13.93
CA THR A 69 3.66 5.09 -15.20
C THR A 69 5.09 5.48 -15.58
N PRO A 70 5.49 6.77 -15.62
CA PRO A 70 6.86 7.15 -15.98
C PRO A 70 7.88 6.64 -14.96
N CYS A 71 7.52 6.56 -13.67
CA CYS A 71 8.41 6.01 -12.64
C CYS A 71 8.70 4.53 -12.88
N ILE A 72 7.67 3.73 -13.16
CA ILE A 72 7.81 2.29 -13.44
C ILE A 72 8.69 2.08 -14.68
N LEU A 73 8.45 2.83 -15.76
CA LEU A 73 9.21 2.71 -17.00
C LEU A 73 10.69 3.09 -16.84
N ALA A 74 10.99 4.05 -15.97
CA ALA A 74 12.36 4.51 -15.72
C ALA A 74 13.13 3.62 -14.72
N THR A 75 12.44 3.02 -13.75
CA THR A 75 13.08 2.43 -12.56
C THR A 75 12.98 0.91 -12.51
N CYS A 76 11.91 0.33 -13.07
CA CYS A 76 11.70 -1.11 -13.06
C CYS A 76 12.24 -1.75 -14.35
N ASN A 77 12.88 -2.92 -14.21
CA ASN A 77 13.25 -3.74 -15.37
C ASN A 77 11.99 -4.37 -16.02
N ALA A 78 12.14 -4.95 -17.21
CA ALA A 78 11.02 -5.53 -17.96
C ALA A 78 10.23 -6.59 -17.16
N SER A 79 10.91 -7.45 -16.41
CA SER A 79 10.25 -8.48 -15.60
C SER A 79 9.41 -7.88 -14.47
N ASP A 80 9.91 -6.82 -13.83
CA ASP A 80 9.18 -6.11 -12.78
C ASP A 80 8.00 -5.31 -13.33
N GLN A 81 8.14 -4.74 -14.54
CA GLN A 81 7.02 -4.08 -15.22
C GLN A 81 5.89 -5.06 -15.51
N GLU A 82 6.21 -6.26 -16.01
CA GLU A 82 5.23 -7.31 -16.29
C GLU A 82 4.55 -7.85 -15.02
N ALA A 83 5.33 -8.07 -13.95
CA ALA A 83 4.78 -8.43 -12.64
C ALA A 83 3.87 -7.34 -12.07
N THR A 84 4.25 -6.06 -12.24
CA THR A 84 3.43 -4.90 -11.82
C THR A 84 2.12 -4.83 -12.58
N PHE A 85 2.13 -5.07 -13.89
CA PHE A 85 0.92 -5.12 -14.70
C PHE A 85 0.01 -6.27 -14.28
N SER A 86 0.56 -7.46 -14.08
CA SER A 86 -0.17 -8.63 -13.59
C SER A 86 -0.82 -8.36 -12.23
N PHE A 87 -0.09 -7.71 -11.32
CA PHE A 87 -0.60 -7.29 -10.02
C PHE A 87 -1.76 -6.30 -10.15
N ALA A 88 -1.61 -5.26 -11.00
CA ALA A 88 -2.66 -4.28 -11.24
C ALA A 88 -3.95 -4.92 -11.79
N GLN A 89 -3.83 -5.87 -12.73
CA GLN A 89 -4.97 -6.63 -13.23
C GLN A 89 -5.68 -7.42 -12.13
N GLN A 90 -4.93 -8.14 -11.30
CA GLN A 90 -5.52 -8.92 -10.20
C GLN A 90 -6.27 -8.05 -9.19
N ILE A 91 -5.74 -6.87 -8.87
CA ILE A 91 -6.45 -5.91 -8.03
C ILE A 91 -7.71 -5.40 -8.72
N LEU A 92 -7.63 -5.02 -10.00
CA LEU A 92 -8.76 -4.49 -10.74
C LEU A 92 -9.93 -5.48 -10.77
N PHE A 93 -9.67 -6.76 -11.03
CA PHE A 93 -10.70 -7.81 -11.00
C PHE A 93 -11.33 -7.99 -9.61
N ARG A 94 -10.55 -7.80 -8.54
CA ARG A 94 -11.07 -7.87 -7.16
C ARG A 94 -11.92 -6.66 -6.79
N LEU A 95 -11.60 -5.48 -7.33
CA LEU A 95 -12.34 -4.23 -7.08
C LEU A 95 -13.58 -4.07 -7.97
N LEU A 96 -13.63 -4.77 -9.11
CA LEU A 96 -14.74 -4.77 -10.05
C LEU A 96 -15.46 -6.14 -10.11
N PRO A 97 -15.97 -6.70 -9.00
CA PRO A 97 -16.76 -7.93 -9.09
C PRO A 97 -18.08 -7.73 -9.84
N TYR A 98 -18.44 -6.48 -10.19
CA TYR A 98 -19.74 -6.12 -10.74
C TYR A 98 -19.74 -5.39 -12.09
N GLN A 99 -18.61 -4.83 -12.54
CA GLN A 99 -18.63 -3.87 -13.66
C GLN A 99 -18.14 -4.44 -15.00
N TYR A 100 -17.68 -5.70 -15.02
CA TYR A 100 -17.23 -6.43 -16.22
C TYR A 100 -17.95 -7.77 -16.41
N ARG A 101 -19.15 -7.95 -15.82
CA ARG A 101 -20.06 -9.05 -16.20
C ARG A 101 -20.87 -8.59 -17.41
N LEU A 102 -20.27 -8.72 -18.60
CA LEU A 102 -20.97 -8.77 -19.89
C LEU A 102 -20.75 -10.16 -20.48
#